data_AF-A0AAD9IZL8-F1
#
_entry.id   AF-A0AAD9IZL8-F1
#
_cell.length_a   1.000
_cell.length_b   1.000
_cell.length_c   1.000
_cell.angle_alpha   90.00
_cell.angle_beta   90.00
_cell.angle_gamma   90.00
#
_symmetry.space_group_name_H-M   'P 1'
#
loop_
_entity.id
_entity.type
_entity.pdbx_description
1 polymer ?
#
loop_
_entity_poly.entity_id
_entity_poly.type
_entity_poly.pdbx_seq_one_letter_code
_entity_poly.pdbx_strand_id
1 'polypeptide(L)'
;MYMAERKQTGSPEHFHELTTQAIKHYDACFLKFGMRSCVYNVSLYHDVFPITLRASLYSVHLRDWLNVFPKKQLMIIKAEDYYSDRLHVLNEAFRFLDISNLSSTASNFVQTRRPSNQMKYSPMFSSSKELLDVFFKPLNKHLEHILERKFWS
;
A
#
# COMPACT_ATOMS: atom_id res chain seq x y z
N MET A 1 3.03 -23.90 13.40
CA MET A 1 1.84 -23.05 13.23
C MET A 1 1.77 -22.10 14.42
N TYR A 2 2.52 -21.00 14.38
CA TYR A 2 2.43 -19.95 15.41
C TYR A 2 1.43 -18.92 14.92
N MET A 3 0.22 -18.94 15.49
CA MET A 3 -0.65 -17.78 15.43
C MET A 3 -0.05 -16.75 16.37
N ALA A 4 0.73 -15.83 15.82
CA ALA A 4 1.09 -14.61 16.54
C ALA A 4 -0.22 -13.84 16.76
N GLU A 5 -0.65 -13.77 18.03
CA GLU A 5 -1.66 -12.83 18.49
C GLU A 5 -1.35 -11.45 17.88
N ARG A 6 -2.29 -10.89 17.12
CA ARG A 6 -2.17 -9.52 16.62
C ARG A 6 -2.23 -8.59 17.83
N LYS A 7 -1.06 -8.28 18.41
CA LYS A 7 -0.89 -7.35 19.52
C LYS A 7 -1.53 -6.01 19.18
N GLN A 8 -2.46 -5.63 20.07
CA GLN A 8 -2.89 -4.29 20.48
C GLN A 8 -2.44 -3.14 19.57
N THR A 9 -3.40 -2.43 18.99
CA THR A 9 -3.17 -1.13 18.33
C THR A 9 -2.44 -0.22 19.30
N GLY A 10 -1.18 0.12 19.01
CA GLY A 10 -0.43 1.10 19.79
C GLY A 10 -1.18 2.43 19.85
N SER A 11 -0.97 3.19 20.92
CA SER A 11 -1.60 4.51 21.06
C SER A 11 -1.16 5.45 19.92
N PRO A 12 -1.93 6.51 19.60
CA PRO A 12 -1.53 7.51 18.61
C PRO A 12 -0.12 8.08 18.84
N GLU A 13 0.28 8.25 20.11
CA GLU A 13 1.62 8.67 20.53
C GLU A 13 2.67 7.65 20.11
N HIS A 14 2.47 6.38 20.45
CA HIS A 14 3.39 5.31 20.09
C HIS A 14 3.52 5.16 18.56
N PHE A 15 2.41 5.29 17.83
CA PHE A 15 2.43 5.31 16.37
C PHE A 15 3.23 6.50 15.82
N HIS A 16 3.10 7.68 16.42
CA HIS A 16 3.86 8.87 16.03
C HIS A 16 5.37 8.69 16.23
N GLU A 17 5.78 8.15 17.38
CA GLU A 17 7.18 7.89 17.69
C GLU A 17 7.81 6.91 16.69
N LEU A 18 7.14 5.78 16.44
CA LEU A 18 7.59 4.78 15.49
C LEU A 18 7.67 5.35 14.06
N THR A 19 6.67 6.13 13.66
CA THR A 19 6.65 6.77 12.34
C THR A 19 7.81 7.74 12.17
N THR A 20 8.05 8.59 13.16
CA THR A 20 9.11 9.59 13.13
C THR A 20 10.49 8.94 13.05
N GLN A 21 10.73 7.91 13.87
CA GLN A 21 12.00 7.20 13.85
C GLN A 21 12.18 6.46 12.51
N ALA A 22 11.15 5.80 11.98
CA ALA A 22 11.24 5.06 10.73
C ALA A 22 11.58 5.95 9.53
N ILE A 23 10.92 7.11 9.43
CA ILE A 23 11.21 8.08 8.37
C ILE A 23 12.67 8.55 8.47
N LYS A 24 13.16 8.90 9.68
CA LYS A 24 14.56 9.31 9.88
C LYS A 24 15.55 8.24 9.42
N HIS A 25 15.28 6.96 9.71
CA HIS A 25 16.14 5.86 9.27
C HIS A 25 16.12 5.69 7.75
N TYR A 26 14.94 5.78 7.12
CA TYR A 26 14.84 5.72 5.65
C TYR A 26 15.54 6.89 4.99
N ASP A 27 15.34 8.12 5.45
CA ASP A 27 15.98 9.31 4.89
C ASP A 27 17.50 9.21 4.97
N ALA A 28 18.05 8.85 6.14
CA ALA A 28 19.48 8.65 6.32
C ALA A 28 20.02 7.54 5.42
N CYS A 29 19.28 6.44 5.26
CA CYS A 29 19.68 5.36 4.37
C CYS A 29 19.63 5.79 2.90
N PHE A 30 18.56 6.45 2.46
CA PHE A 30 18.36 6.88 1.08
C PHE A 30 19.46 7.83 0.63
N LEU A 31 19.88 8.75 1.51
CA LEU A 31 21.00 9.65 1.27
C LEU A 31 22.34 8.91 1.09
N LYS A 32 22.54 7.79 1.80
CA LYS A 32 23.82 7.07 1.82
C LYS A 32 23.93 5.96 0.78
N PHE A 33 22.87 5.20 0.55
CA PHE A 33 22.91 3.94 -0.21
C PHE A 33 21.92 3.88 -1.38
N GLY A 34 21.09 4.91 -1.53
CA GLY A 34 20.03 4.96 -2.53
C GLY A 34 18.79 4.16 -2.13
N MET A 35 17.66 4.54 -2.72
CA MET A 35 16.34 4.07 -2.31
C MET A 35 16.17 2.55 -2.44
N ARG A 36 16.48 1.97 -3.59
CA ARG A 36 16.34 0.53 -3.84
C ARG A 36 17.11 -0.31 -2.81
N SER A 37 18.36 0.02 -2.53
CA SER A 37 19.22 -0.69 -1.57
C SER A 37 18.59 -0.70 -0.16
N CYS A 38 18.07 0.44 0.28
CA CYS A 38 17.46 0.58 1.61
C CYS A 38 16.14 -0.19 1.74
N VAL A 39 15.32 -0.22 0.69
CA VAL A 39 14.04 -0.95 0.71
C VAL A 39 14.23 -2.47 0.78
N TYR A 40 15.30 -3.00 0.18
CA TYR A 40 15.57 -4.44 0.18
C TYR A 40 16.57 -4.90 1.25
N ASN A 41 17.15 -3.98 2.02
CA ASN A 41 18.04 -4.34 3.12
C ASN A 41 17.22 -4.86 4.33
N VAL A 42 17.23 -6.17 4.51
CA VAL A 42 16.48 -6.87 5.56
C VAL A 42 17.04 -6.60 6.97
N SER A 43 18.29 -6.16 7.11
CA SER A 43 18.84 -5.77 8.41
C SER A 43 18.19 -4.48 8.96
N LEU A 44 17.63 -3.62 8.11
CA LEU A 44 16.82 -2.48 8.57
C LEU A 44 15.43 -2.89 9.06
N TYR A 45 14.98 -4.12 8.76
CA TYR A 45 13.62 -4.59 9.04
C TYR A 45 13.49 -5.21 10.42
N HIS A 46 14.47 -6.03 10.83
CA HIS A 46 14.39 -6.75 12.10
C HIS A 46 14.69 -5.88 13.32
N ASP A 47 15.49 -4.82 13.15
CA ASP A 47 16.00 -4.06 14.28
C ASP A 47 15.18 -2.83 14.64
N VAL A 48 14.30 -2.34 13.75
CA VAL A 48 13.88 -0.93 13.85
C VAL A 48 12.38 -0.67 13.92
N PHE A 49 11.47 -1.35 13.21
CA PHE A 49 10.04 -0.92 13.22
C PHE A 49 8.97 -2.00 13.05
N PRO A 50 7.94 -2.04 13.94
CA PRO A 50 6.72 -2.84 13.73
C PRO A 50 5.76 -2.19 12.72
N ILE A 51 6.07 -1.00 12.18
CA ILE A 51 5.26 -0.32 11.16
C ILE A 51 5.71 -0.68 9.74
N THR A 52 4.74 -0.91 8.84
CA THR A 52 4.99 -1.46 7.50
C THR A 52 5.31 -0.40 6.44
N LEU A 53 6.16 0.60 6.74
CA LEU A 53 6.53 1.63 5.74
C LEU A 53 7.15 1.02 4.48
N ARG A 54 8.01 0.00 4.64
CA ARG A 54 8.64 -0.72 3.54
C ARG A 54 7.64 -1.18 2.49
N ALA A 55 6.57 -1.86 2.94
CA ALA A 55 5.56 -2.43 2.07
C ALA A 55 4.77 -1.35 1.30
N SER A 56 4.69 -0.14 1.87
CA SER A 56 4.02 1.01 1.27
C SER A 56 4.86 1.74 0.21
N LEU A 57 6.13 1.37 0.00
CA LEU A 57 7.02 1.98 -1.00
C LEU A 57 6.75 1.42 -2.41
N TYR A 58 5.48 1.52 -2.85
CA TYR A 58 4.99 0.90 -4.09
C TYR A 58 5.79 1.28 -5.33
N SER A 59 6.24 2.53 -5.41
CA SER A 59 7.03 3.02 -6.53
C SER A 59 8.32 2.22 -6.75
N VAL A 60 9.00 1.84 -5.66
CA VAL A 60 10.24 1.06 -5.72
C VAL A 60 9.95 -0.36 -6.19
N HIS A 61 8.97 -1.00 -5.56
CA HIS A 61 8.60 -2.38 -5.89
C HIS A 61 8.07 -2.50 -7.32
N LEU A 62 7.15 -1.62 -7.71
CA LEU A 62 6.52 -1.66 -9.03
C LEU A 62 7.55 -1.42 -10.14
N ARG A 63 8.53 -0.53 -9.93
CA ARG A 63 9.62 -0.34 -10.91
C ARG A 63 10.37 -1.64 -11.19
N ASP A 64 10.62 -2.44 -10.16
CA ASP A 64 11.29 -3.73 -10.35
C ASP A 64 10.43 -4.74 -11.09
N TRP A 65 9.13 -4.80 -10.79
CA TRP A 65 8.19 -5.63 -11.53
C TRP A 65 8.13 -5.24 -13.00
N LEU A 66 8.13 -3.94 -13.32
CA LEU A 66 8.08 -3.44 -14.69
C LEU A 66 9.37 -3.67 -15.49
N ASN A 67 10.51 -3.90 -14.82
CA ASN A 67 11.73 -4.31 -15.50
C ASN A 67 11.67 -5.76 -16.02
N VAL A 68 10.74 -6.57 -15.50
CA VAL A 68 10.60 -7.99 -15.83
C VAL A 68 9.31 -8.24 -16.62
N PHE A 69 8.22 -7.60 -16.24
CA PHE A 69 6.90 -7.79 -16.81
C PHE A 69 6.44 -6.52 -17.55
N PRO A 70 6.00 -6.64 -18.81
CA PRO A 70 5.30 -5.57 -19.51
C PRO A 70 4.14 -4.99 -18.70
N LYS A 71 3.99 -3.65 -18.71
CA LYS A 71 2.91 -2.93 -18.00
C LYS A 71 1.52 -3.50 -18.28
N LYS A 72 1.26 -3.95 -19.51
CA LYS A 72 -0.02 -4.58 -19.92
C LYS A 72 -0.35 -5.90 -19.22
N GLN A 73 0.61 -6.54 -18.55
CA GLN A 73 0.41 -7.77 -17.78
C GLN A 73 0.23 -7.49 -16.28
N LEU A 74 0.16 -6.22 -15.87
CA LEU A 74 -0.03 -5.81 -14.50
C LEU A 74 -1.27 -4.91 -14.40
N MET A 75 -2.30 -5.38 -13.70
CA MET A 75 -3.46 -4.55 -13.38
C MET A 75 -3.29 -3.93 -11.99
N ILE A 76 -3.24 -2.60 -11.93
CA ILE A 76 -3.17 -1.85 -10.67
C ILE A 76 -4.57 -1.33 -10.32
N ILE A 77 -5.13 -1.85 -9.23
CA ILE A 77 -6.44 -1.48 -8.72
C ILE A 77 -6.27 -0.44 -7.61
N LYS A 78 -6.93 0.70 -7.74
CA LYS A 78 -7.08 1.68 -6.66
C LYS A 78 -8.14 1.16 -5.70
N ALA A 79 -7.79 1.01 -4.43
CA ALA A 79 -8.67 0.40 -3.44
C ALA A 79 -9.96 1.21 -3.23
N GLU A 80 -9.87 2.54 -3.27
CA GLU A 80 -11.02 3.43 -3.13
C GLU A 80 -12.04 3.25 -4.26
N ASP A 81 -11.58 3.00 -5.50
CA ASP A 81 -12.45 2.70 -6.64
C ASP A 81 -13.18 1.35 -6.42
N TYR A 82 -12.47 0.36 -5.85
CA TYR A 82 -13.07 -0.92 -5.49
C TYR A 82 -14.08 -0.81 -4.34
N TYR A 83 -13.86 0.08 -3.39
CA TYR A 83 -14.77 0.31 -2.27
C TYR A 83 -16.01 1.10 -2.69
N SER A 84 -15.90 2.00 -3.67
CA SER A 84 -17.02 2.77 -4.20
C SER A 84 -17.87 1.97 -5.19
N ASP A 85 -17.26 1.20 -6.09
CA ASP A 85 -17.97 0.33 -7.04
C ASP A 85 -17.23 -1.00 -7.25
N ARG A 86 -17.54 -1.94 -6.34
CA ARG A 86 -16.93 -3.27 -6.33
C ARG A 86 -17.21 -4.07 -7.60
N LEU A 87 -18.45 -4.01 -8.09
CA LEU A 87 -18.87 -4.83 -9.22
C LEU A 87 -18.18 -4.36 -10.49
N HIS A 88 -18.08 -3.04 -10.68
CA HIS A 88 -17.37 -2.45 -11.81
C HIS A 88 -15.89 -2.87 -11.84
N VAL A 89 -15.16 -2.70 -10.74
CA VAL A 89 -13.74 -3.04 -10.66
C VAL A 89 -13.49 -4.54 -10.85
N LEU A 90 -14.36 -5.41 -10.32
CA LEU A 90 -14.24 -6.85 -10.57
C LEU A 90 -14.50 -7.22 -12.02
N ASN A 91 -15.47 -6.59 -12.69
CA ASN A 91 -15.69 -6.81 -14.11
C ASN A 91 -14.51 -6.33 -14.97
N GLU A 92 -13.83 -5.24 -14.59
CA GLU A 92 -12.55 -4.86 -15.20
C GLU A 92 -11.48 -5.93 -15.00
N ALA A 93 -11.37 -6.48 -13.78
CA ALA A 93 -10.42 -7.55 -13.48
C ALA A 93 -10.71 -8.83 -14.29
N PHE A 94 -11.98 -9.19 -14.48
CA PHE A 94 -12.35 -10.33 -15.30
C PHE A 94 -12.02 -10.14 -16.77
N ARG A 95 -12.24 -8.94 -17.32
CA ARG A 95 -11.79 -8.60 -18.68
C ARG A 95 -10.27 -8.67 -18.81
N PHE A 96 -9.54 -8.17 -17.82
CA PHE A 96 -8.08 -8.23 -17.80
C PHE A 96 -7.56 -9.68 -17.78
N LEU A 97 -8.25 -10.57 -17.06
CA LEU A 97 -7.93 -12.00 -16.97
C LEU A 97 -8.50 -12.85 -18.11
N ASP A 98 -9.21 -12.24 -19.06
CA ASP A 98 -9.92 -12.92 -20.15
C ASP A 98 -10.87 -14.02 -19.67
N ILE A 99 -11.66 -13.73 -18.64
CA ILE A 99 -12.71 -14.62 -18.13
C ILE A 99 -14.09 -13.99 -18.21
N SER A 100 -15.11 -14.84 -18.32
CA SER A 100 -16.50 -14.42 -18.44
C SER A 100 -16.97 -13.58 -17.24
N ASN A 101 -17.83 -12.61 -17.51
CA ASN A 101 -18.49 -11.81 -16.47
C ASN A 101 -19.30 -12.68 -15.50
N LEU A 102 -19.57 -12.11 -14.32
CA LEU A 102 -20.39 -12.77 -13.30
C LEU A 102 -21.83 -12.98 -13.77
N SER A 103 -22.42 -14.10 -13.37
CA SER A 103 -23.87 -14.28 -13.43
C SER A 103 -24.59 -13.22 -12.59
N SER A 104 -25.89 -13.04 -12.85
CA SER A 104 -26.72 -12.11 -12.07
C SER A 104 -26.70 -12.43 -10.57
N THR A 105 -26.74 -13.72 -10.21
CA THR A 105 -26.66 -14.17 -8.81
C THR A 105 -25.33 -13.81 -8.16
N ALA A 106 -24.21 -14.03 -8.86
CA ALA A 106 -22.89 -13.68 -8.34
C ALA A 106 -22.68 -12.16 -8.26
N SER A 107 -23.19 -11.41 -9.23
CA SER A 107 -23.19 -9.94 -9.22
C SER A 107 -23.95 -9.37 -8.01
N ASN A 108 -25.12 -9.95 -7.68
CA ASN A 108 -25.90 -9.56 -6.50
C ASN A 108 -25.16 -9.91 -5.19
N PHE A 109 -24.51 -11.07 -5.14
CA PHE A 109 -23.68 -11.46 -3.98
C PHE A 109 -22.52 -10.48 -3.76
N VAL A 110 -21.82 -10.10 -4.83
CA VAL A 110 -20.70 -9.14 -4.77
C VAL A 110 -21.15 -7.80 -4.21
N GLN A 111 -22.28 -7.27 -4.67
CA GLN A 111 -22.80 -5.97 -4.23
C GLN A 111 -23.28 -5.97 -2.77
N THR A 112 -23.94 -7.06 -2.34
CA THR A 112 -24.55 -7.15 -1.00
C THR A 112 -23.57 -7.58 0.09
N ARG A 113 -22.43 -8.17 -0.28
CA ARG A 113 -21.45 -8.67 0.69
C ARG A 113 -20.80 -7.53 1.49
N ARG A 114 -20.91 -7.61 2.82
CA ARG A 114 -20.24 -6.67 3.72
C ARG A 114 -18.72 -6.89 3.71
N PRO A 115 -17.90 -5.82 3.80
CA PRO A 115 -16.45 -5.99 3.88
C PRO A 115 -16.07 -6.69 5.19
N SER A 116 -15.25 -7.72 5.10
CA SER A 116 -14.61 -8.39 6.24
C SER A 116 -13.26 -7.74 6.58
N ASN A 117 -12.67 -8.08 7.73
CA ASN A 117 -11.36 -7.61 8.16
C ASN A 117 -11.23 -6.08 8.34
N GLN A 118 -12.33 -5.40 8.64
CA GLN A 118 -12.30 -3.99 9.01
C GLN A 118 -11.68 -3.85 10.40
N MET A 119 -10.44 -3.35 10.46
CA MET A 119 -9.86 -2.90 11.73
C MET A 119 -10.22 -1.43 11.95
N LYS A 120 -10.66 -1.12 13.17
CA LYS A 120 -10.81 0.26 13.62
C LYS A 120 -9.50 0.69 14.27
N TYR A 121 -8.97 1.82 13.82
CA TYR A 121 -7.78 2.43 14.39
C TYR A 121 -8.17 3.73 15.10
N SER A 122 -7.51 4.03 16.21
CA SER A 122 -7.57 5.38 16.78
C SER A 122 -7.03 6.38 15.75
N PRO A 123 -7.62 7.58 15.64
CA PRO A 123 -7.07 8.62 14.79
C PRO A 123 -5.60 8.88 15.15
N MET A 124 -4.73 8.91 14.14
CA MET A 124 -3.35 9.34 14.32
C MET A 124 -3.28 10.85 14.57
N PHE A 125 -2.17 11.33 15.11
CA PHE A 125 -1.91 12.76 15.20
C PHE A 125 -1.80 13.43 13.82
N SER A 126 -2.21 14.70 13.75
CA SER A 126 -2.05 15.52 12.54
C SER A 126 -0.58 15.63 12.13
N SER A 127 0.34 15.73 13.09
CA SER A 127 1.79 15.72 12.85
C SER A 127 2.28 14.40 12.24
N SER A 128 1.74 13.25 12.67
CA SER A 128 2.05 11.95 12.03
C SER A 128 1.60 11.94 10.57
N LYS A 129 0.39 12.45 10.30
CA LYS A 129 -0.13 12.53 8.93
C LYS A 129 0.74 13.43 8.06
N GLU A 130 1.11 14.61 8.53
CA GLU A 130 1.97 15.54 7.80
C GLU A 130 3.34 14.92 7.49
N LEU A 131 3.97 14.26 8.46
CA LEU A 131 5.24 13.54 8.24
C LEU A 131 5.11 12.48 7.15
N LEU A 132 4.04 11.68 7.19
CA LEU A 132 3.78 10.64 6.18
C LEU A 132 3.50 11.26 4.82
N ASP A 133 2.70 12.32 4.75
CA ASP A 133 2.38 13.02 3.50
C ASP A 133 3.66 13.57 2.85
N VAL A 134 4.53 14.21 3.62
CA VAL A 134 5.83 14.70 3.13
C VAL A 134 6.71 13.57 2.63
N PHE A 135 6.84 12.49 3.40
CA PHE A 135 7.67 11.34 3.06
C PHE A 135 7.18 10.62 1.79
N PHE A 136 5.87 10.37 1.68
CA PHE A 136 5.30 9.64 0.54
C PHE A 136 5.08 10.49 -0.71
N LYS A 137 4.98 11.82 -0.60
CA LYS A 137 4.72 12.71 -1.76
C LYS A 137 5.64 12.48 -2.97
N PRO A 138 6.99 12.46 -2.84
CA PRO A 138 7.85 12.19 -4.00
C PRO A 138 7.67 10.77 -4.56
N LEU A 139 7.45 9.78 -3.69
CA LEU A 139 7.24 8.38 -4.06
C LEU A 139 5.93 8.19 -4.82
N ASN A 140 4.85 8.81 -4.33
CA ASN A 140 3.53 8.77 -4.95
C ASN A 140 3.54 9.50 -6.30
N LYS A 141 4.18 10.67 -6.40
CA LYS A 141 4.36 11.35 -7.70
C LYS A 141 5.11 10.48 -8.71
N HIS A 142 6.17 9.80 -8.27
CA HIS A 142 6.92 8.90 -9.15
C HIS A 142 6.08 7.68 -9.55
N LEU A 143 5.30 7.10 -8.64
CA LEU A 143 4.36 6.02 -8.94
C LEU A 143 3.32 6.43 -9.99
N GLU A 144 2.70 7.59 -9.81
CA GLU A 144 1.71 8.15 -10.76
C GLU A 144 2.33 8.40 -12.14
N HIS A 145 3.59 8.85 -12.17
CA HIS A 145 4.33 9.05 -13.41
C HIS A 145 4.57 7.72 -14.14
N ILE A 146 5.05 6.68 -13.45
CA ILE A 146 5.26 5.33 -14.02
C ILE A 146 3.94 4.75 -14.55
N LEU A 147 2.85 4.94 -13.79
CA LEU A 147 1.54 4.41 -14.14
C LEU A 147 0.78 5.26 -15.16
N GLU A 148 1.21 6.50 -15.39
CA GLU A 148 0.48 7.50 -16.19
C GLU A 148 -0.97 7.67 -15.69
N ARG A 149 -1.16 7.57 -14.37
CA ARG A 149 -2.47 7.59 -13.71
C ARG A 149 -2.35 8.30 -12.37
N LYS A 150 -3.31 9.19 -12.10
CA LYS A 150 -3.46 9.85 -10.79
C LYS A 150 -4.16 8.95 -9.79
N PHE A 151 -3.62 8.91 -8.57
CA PHE A 151 -4.17 8.15 -7.46
C PHE A 151 -4.57 9.07 -6.31
N TRP A 152 -3.74 10.08 -6.01
CA TRP A 152 -3.96 11.03 -4.92
C TRP A 152 -3.99 12.46 -5.45
N SER A 153 -4.76 13.33 -4.80
CA SER A 153 -4.89 14.76 -5.10
C SER A 153 -3.70 15.56 -4.55
#